data_AF-A0A2N1TPU4-F1
#
_entry.id   AF-A0A2N1TPU4-F1
#
_cell.length_a   1.000
_cell.length_b   1.000
_cell.length_c   1.000
_cell.angle_alpha   90.00
_cell.angle_beta   90.00
_cell.angle_gamma   90.00
#
_symmetry.space_group_name_H-M   'P 1'
#
loop_
_entity.id
_entity.type
_entity.pdbx_description
1 polymer ?
#
loop_
_entity_poly.entity_id
_entity_poly.type
_entity_poly.pdbx_seq_one_letter_code
_entity_poly.pdbx_strand_id
1 'polypeptide(L)'
;MYYIRPCPSCGQKVRFPIDKGKIKVSCSCGHSFIADPDDPSLFRDGAFDLGGGNKKKSVSMQSIFARVRIPDLHAIKSRIISSLYDLSYSVQNFKLLPDVEKKRLIMKILLFFIVIIFLVYMLLYCSAPASVDGNVI
;
A
#
# COMPACT_ATOMS: atom_id res chain seq x y z
N MET A 1 0.45 -15.49 -9.61
CA MET A 1 0.00 -14.42 -10.54
C MET A 1 -0.96 -15.03 -11.56
N TYR A 2 -2.04 -14.35 -11.92
CA TYR A 2 -3.05 -14.91 -12.83
C TYR A 2 -3.04 -14.19 -14.19
N TYR A 3 -3.32 -14.92 -15.25
CA TYR A 3 -3.55 -14.38 -16.59
C TYR A 3 -4.99 -14.65 -17.01
N ILE A 4 -5.62 -13.67 -17.66
CA ILE A 4 -6.99 -13.74 -18.16
C ILE A 4 -6.92 -13.64 -19.68
N ARG A 5 -7.37 -14.68 -20.37
CA ARG A 5 -7.46 -14.74 -21.84
C ARG A 5 -8.87 -15.15 -22.27
N PRO A 6 -9.43 -14.58 -23.35
CA PRO A 6 -10.64 -15.12 -23.96
C PRO A 6 -10.38 -16.53 -24.52
N CYS A 7 -11.34 -17.43 -24.33
CA CYS A 7 -11.30 -18.76 -24.95
C CYS A 7 -11.43 -18.63 -26.48
N PRO A 8 -10.57 -19.27 -27.28
CA PRO A 8 -10.63 -19.17 -28.75
C PRO A 8 -11.90 -19.79 -29.35
N SER A 9 -12.58 -20.67 -28.61
CA SER A 9 -13.81 -21.33 -29.08
C SER A 9 -15.08 -20.55 -28.78
N CYS A 10 -15.23 -19.99 -27.57
CA CYS A 10 -16.47 -19.35 -27.13
C CYS A 10 -16.32 -17.88 -26.68
N GLY A 11 -15.11 -17.32 -26.68
CA GLY A 11 -14.83 -15.95 -26.24
C GLY A 11 -14.92 -15.72 -24.72
N GLN A 12 -15.32 -16.72 -23.94
CA GLN A 12 -15.43 -16.58 -22.49
C GLN A 12 -14.06 -16.34 -21.86
N LYS A 13 -13.97 -15.38 -20.93
CA LYS A 13 -12.73 -15.05 -20.23
C LYS A 13 -12.35 -16.19 -19.27
N VAL A 14 -11.21 -16.83 -19.52
CA VAL A 14 -10.66 -17.88 -18.68
C VAL A 14 -9.48 -17.32 -17.88
N ARG A 15 -9.53 -17.52 -16.56
CA ARG A 15 -8.48 -17.10 -15.62
C ARG A 15 -7.68 -18.30 -15.19
N PHE A 16 -6.35 -18.24 -15.32
CA PHE A 16 -5.48 -19.34 -14.94
C PHE A 16 -4.16 -18.84 -14.32
N PRO A 17 -3.54 -19.63 -13.43
CA PRO A 17 -2.26 -19.28 -12.82
C PRO A 17 -1.13 -19.42 -13.84
N ILE A 18 -0.23 -18.45 -13.92
CA ILE A 18 0.93 -18.50 -14.83
C ILE A 18 2.23 -18.96 -14.16
N ASP A 19 2.24 -18.96 -12.84
CA ASP A 19 3.36 -19.38 -11.99
C ASP A 19 3.56 -20.89 -11.93
N LYS A 20 2.65 -21.68 -12.53
CA LYS A 20 2.69 -23.15 -12.50
C LYS A 20 3.42 -23.79 -13.69
N GLY A 21 4.11 -23.00 -14.53
CA GLY A 21 4.75 -23.51 -15.74
C GLY A 21 3.71 -23.92 -16.81
N LYS A 22 4.04 -24.93 -17.62
CA LYS A 22 3.16 -25.43 -18.67
C LYS A 22 1.95 -26.15 -18.09
N ILE A 23 0.76 -25.56 -18.23
CA ILE A 23 -0.48 -26.13 -17.70
C ILE A 23 -1.54 -26.29 -18.80
N LYS A 24 -2.37 -27.32 -18.66
CA LYS A 24 -3.58 -27.47 -19.48
C LYS A 24 -4.70 -26.66 -18.86
N VAL A 25 -5.20 -25.67 -19.60
CA VAL A 25 -6.32 -24.81 -19.18
C VAL A 25 -7.58 -25.27 -19.90
N SER A 26 -8.63 -25.55 -19.12
CA SER A 26 -9.93 -25.96 -19.65
C SER A 26 -10.95 -24.84 -19.49
N CYS A 27 -11.67 -24.55 -20.58
CA CYS A 27 -12.81 -23.64 -20.57
C CYS A 27 -14.10 -24.43 -20.27
N SER A 28 -15.10 -23.75 -19.71
CA SER A 28 -16.45 -24.27 -19.46
C SER A 28 -17.18 -24.74 -20.73
N CYS A 29 -16.76 -24.29 -21.92
CA CYS A 29 -17.32 -24.77 -23.20
C CYS A 29 -16.76 -26.13 -23.63
N GLY A 30 -15.88 -26.75 -22.84
CA GLY A 30 -15.23 -28.03 -23.16
C GLY A 30 -13.94 -27.90 -23.98
N HIS A 31 -13.63 -26.71 -24.51
CA HIS A 31 -12.34 -26.46 -25.16
C HIS A 31 -11.20 -26.41 -24.13
N SER A 32 -10.05 -27.00 -24.47
CA SER A 32 -8.85 -26.94 -23.63
C SER A 32 -7.63 -26.59 -24.46
N PHE A 33 -6.73 -25.79 -23.90
CA PHE A 33 -5.47 -25.38 -24.53
C PHE A 33 -4.32 -25.51 -23.55
N ILE A 34 -3.09 -25.55 -24.06
CA ILE A 34 -1.88 -25.56 -23.24
C ILE A 34 -1.43 -24.11 -23.07
N ALA A 35 -1.35 -23.66 -21.83
CA ALA A 35 -0.73 -22.39 -21.49
C ALA A 35 0.74 -22.65 -21.17
N ASP A 36 1.61 -22.21 -22.09
CA ASP A 36 3.06 -22.24 -21.94
C ASP A 36 3.58 -20.82 -21.67
N PRO A 37 4.10 -20.52 -20.46
CA PRO A 37 4.61 -19.20 -20.14
C PRO A 37 5.87 -18.83 -20.95
N ASP A 38 6.56 -19.80 -21.55
CA ASP A 38 7.73 -19.56 -22.40
C ASP A 38 7.36 -19.17 -23.83
N ASP A 39 6.09 -19.36 -24.23
CA ASP A 39 5.60 -18.99 -25.56
C ASP A 39 5.00 -17.57 -25.55
N PRO A 40 5.63 -16.59 -26.23
CA PRO A 40 5.11 -15.21 -26.31
C PRO A 40 3.75 -15.13 -27.00
N SER A 41 3.35 -16.14 -27.79
CA SER A 41 2.05 -16.19 -28.46
C SER A 41 0.88 -16.25 -27.48
N LEU A 42 1.10 -16.81 -26.27
CA LEU A 42 0.10 -16.92 -25.21
C LEU A 42 -0.42 -15.55 -24.75
N PHE A 43 0.43 -14.52 -24.85
CA PHE A 43 0.20 -13.21 -24.23
C PHE A 43 -0.50 -12.18 -25.13
N ARG A 44 -0.78 -12.52 -26.40
CA ARG A 44 -1.27 -11.56 -27.40
C ARG A 44 -2.67 -11.02 -27.13
N ASP A 45 -3.56 -11.85 -26.60
CA ASP A 45 -5.01 -11.57 -26.58
C ASP A 45 -5.60 -11.40 -25.16
N GLY A 46 -4.76 -11.38 -24.13
CA GLY A 46 -5.20 -11.38 -22.73
C GLY A 46 -4.52 -10.32 -21.87
N ALA A 47 -4.90 -10.29 -20.60
CA ALA A 47 -4.40 -9.34 -19.62
C ALA A 47 -3.96 -10.06 -18.35
N PHE A 48 -2.92 -9.52 -17.71
CA PHE A 48 -2.52 -9.97 -16.39
C PHE A 48 -3.50 -9.48 -15.34
N ASP A 49 -3.98 -10.40 -14.53
CA ASP A 49 -4.77 -10.08 -13.37
C ASP A 49 -3.85 -9.72 -12.20
N LEU A 50 -3.55 -8.42 -12.14
CA LEU A 50 -2.81 -7.79 -11.05
C LEU A 50 -3.66 -7.61 -9.78
N GLY A 51 -4.91 -8.11 -9.76
CA GLY A 51 -5.91 -7.96 -8.70
C GLY A 51 -5.64 -8.72 -7.40
N GLY A 52 -4.37 -8.98 -7.07
CA GLY A 52 -3.94 -9.76 -5.91
C GLY A 52 -3.36 -8.96 -4.75
N GLY A 53 -3.54 -7.63 -4.68
CA GLY A 53 -2.82 -6.85 -3.66
C GLY A 53 -3.35 -5.49 -3.22
N ASN A 54 -4.58 -5.07 -3.53
CA ASN A 54 -5.12 -3.82 -2.97
C ASN A 54 -6.66 -3.73 -3.06
N LYS A 55 -7.39 -4.70 -2.48
CA LYS A 55 -8.68 -4.32 -1.90
C LYS A 55 -8.34 -3.50 -0.67
N LYS A 56 -8.20 -2.18 -0.83
CA LYS A 56 -8.32 -1.23 0.28
C LYS A 56 -9.70 -1.47 0.88
N LYS A 57 -9.79 -2.40 1.85
CA LYS A 57 -10.92 -2.42 2.78
C LYS A 57 -10.96 -1.00 3.31
N SER A 58 -12.02 -0.25 3.03
CA SER A 58 -12.27 1.01 3.71
C SER A 58 -12.30 0.66 5.19
N VAL A 59 -11.19 0.93 5.87
CA VAL A 59 -11.11 0.75 7.31
C VAL A 59 -12.00 1.84 7.85
N SER A 60 -13.25 1.48 8.14
CA SER A 60 -14.13 2.34 8.90
C SER A 60 -13.38 2.78 10.16
N MET A 61 -13.31 4.09 10.40
CA MET A 61 -12.67 4.68 11.57
C MET A 61 -13.21 4.10 12.89
N GLN A 62 -14.39 3.47 12.87
CA GLN A 62 -14.97 2.77 14.01
C GLN A 62 -14.15 1.53 14.45
N SER A 63 -13.30 0.96 13.59
CA SER A 63 -12.47 -0.21 13.90
C SER A 63 -11.10 0.10 14.51
N ILE A 64 -10.69 1.38 14.56
CA ILE A 64 -9.44 1.81 15.20
C ILE A 64 -9.56 1.72 16.73
N PHE A 65 -10.73 2.08 17.28
CA PHE A 65 -10.99 2.00 18.72
C PHE A 65 -11.28 0.58 19.22
N ALA A 66 -11.76 -0.32 18.36
CA ALA A 66 -12.04 -1.71 18.74
C ALA A 66 -10.77 -2.60 18.78
N ARG A 67 -9.61 -2.08 18.36
CA ARG A 67 -8.37 -2.86 18.18
C ARG A 67 -7.24 -2.43 19.11
N VAL A 68 -7.57 -2.02 20.33
CA VAL A 68 -6.59 -1.97 21.44
C VAL A 68 -6.43 -3.39 22.01
N ARG A 69 -5.98 -4.32 21.16
CA ARG A 69 -5.31 -5.54 21.63
C ARG A 69 -3.83 -5.31 21.34
N ILE A 70 -3.05 -5.36 22.41
CA ILE A 70 -1.60 -5.18 22.50
C ILE A 70 -0.94 -5.57 21.18
N PRO A 71 -0.41 -4.60 20.42
CA PRO A 71 0.13 -4.89 19.11
C PRO A 71 1.43 -5.68 19.28
N ASP A 72 1.51 -6.79 18.55
CA ASP A 72 2.66 -7.68 18.52
C ASP A 72 3.91 -6.89 18.07
N LEU A 73 4.85 -6.69 19.00
CA LEU A 73 6.00 -5.77 18.86
C LEU A 73 6.85 -6.11 17.62
N HIS A 74 6.89 -7.39 17.25
CA HIS A 74 7.61 -7.88 16.10
C HIS A 74 6.98 -7.43 14.76
N ALA A 75 5.65 -7.43 14.68
CA ALA A 75 4.90 -6.97 13.51
C ALA A 75 4.97 -5.44 13.34
N ILE A 76 5.10 -4.69 14.44
CA ILE A 76 5.32 -3.25 14.40
C ILE A 76 6.73 -2.95 13.90
N LYS A 77 7.74 -3.65 14.43
CA LYS A 77 9.15 -3.47 14.06
C LYS A 77 9.37 -3.69 12.56
N SER A 78 8.84 -4.78 12.00
CA SER A 78 9.00 -5.06 10.56
C SER A 78 8.35 -3.98 9.69
N ARG A 79 7.17 -3.48 10.06
CA ARG A 79 6.49 -2.39 9.34
C ARG A 79 7.25 -1.07 9.42
N ILE A 80 7.82 -0.74 10.58
CA ILE A 80 8.64 0.46 10.74
C ILE A 80 9.90 0.35 9.87
N ILE A 81 10.56 -0.80 9.87
CA ILE A 81 11.76 -1.04 9.08
C ILE A 81 11.44 -0.89 7.58
N SER A 82 10.41 -1.58 7.07
CA SER A 82 10.02 -1.45 5.66
C SER A 82 9.66 -0.02 5.30
N SER A 83 8.93 0.68 6.17
CA SER A 83 8.55 2.07 5.94
C SER A 83 9.75 3.03 5.93
N LEU A 84 10.79 2.76 6.73
CA LEU A 84 12.03 3.55 6.74
C LEU A 84 12.86 3.30 5.47
N TYR A 85 12.94 2.05 5.02
CA TYR A 85 13.62 1.72 3.77
C TYR A 85 12.92 2.35 2.56
N ASP A 86 11.60 2.26 2.49
CA ASP A 86 10.82 2.87 1.40
C ASP A 86 10.96 4.41 1.38
N LEU A 87 11.02 5.02 2.56
CA LEU A 87 11.21 6.47 2.70
C LEU A 87 12.63 6.87 2.33
N SER A 88 13.64 6.12 2.78
CA SER A 88 15.04 6.33 2.39
C SER A 88 15.23 6.20 0.88
N TYR A 89 14.66 5.16 0.27
CA TYR A 89 14.72 4.93 -1.17
C TYR A 89 13.99 6.03 -1.96
N SER A 90 12.82 6.47 -1.48
CA SER A 90 12.06 7.57 -2.08
C SER A 90 12.81 8.91 -2.00
N VAL A 91 13.54 9.15 -0.91
CA VAL A 91 14.36 10.36 -0.74
C VAL A 91 15.58 10.32 -1.65
N GLN A 92 16.27 9.18 -1.75
CA GLN A 92 17.43 9.02 -2.63
C GLN A 92 17.05 9.12 -4.12
N ASN A 93 15.91 8.56 -4.51
CA ASN A 93 15.39 8.62 -5.88
C ASN A 93 14.48 9.80 -6.16
N PHE A 94 14.44 10.81 -5.27
CA PHE A 94 13.55 11.96 -5.40
C PHE A 94 13.68 12.70 -6.75
N LYS A 95 14.85 12.65 -7.39
CA LYS A 95 15.08 13.24 -8.72
C LYS A 95 14.29 12.52 -9.83
N LEU A 96 14.14 11.19 -9.75
CA LEU A 96 13.52 10.32 -10.75
C LEU A 96 12.01 10.11 -10.56
N LEU A 97 11.43 10.53 -9.42
CA LEU A 97 10.00 10.39 -9.19
C LEU A 97 9.18 11.30 -10.14
N PRO A 98 7.95 10.92 -10.51
CA PRO A 98 7.04 11.79 -11.25
C PRO A 98 6.57 12.98 -10.38
N ASP A 99 6.43 14.17 -10.98
CA ASP A 99 6.21 15.44 -10.25
C ASP A 99 4.96 15.45 -9.33
N VAL A 100 3.94 14.66 -9.66
CA VAL A 100 2.72 14.52 -8.86
C VAL A 100 3.03 13.85 -7.51
N GLU A 101 3.90 12.84 -7.51
CA GLU A 101 4.31 12.12 -6.31
C GLU A 101 5.28 12.94 -5.47
N LYS A 102 6.19 13.68 -6.11
CA LYS A 102 7.07 14.65 -5.42
C LYS A 102 6.27 15.67 -4.63
N LYS A 103 5.27 16.30 -5.26
CA LYS A 103 4.40 17.29 -4.59
C LYS A 103 3.63 16.67 -3.43
N ARG A 104 3.09 15.47 -3.58
CA ARG A 104 2.40 14.75 -2.50
C ARG A 104 3.35 14.43 -1.33
N LEU A 105 4.60 14.07 -1.62
CA LEU A 105 5.61 13.79 -0.60
C LEU A 105 6.03 15.07 0.14
N ILE A 106 6.30 16.16 -0.59
CA ILE A 106 6.60 17.48 -0.01
C ILE A 106 5.46 17.94 0.91
N MET A 107 4.21 17.86 0.46
CA MET A 107 3.06 18.28 1.27
C MET A 107 2.93 17.47 2.56
N LYS A 108 3.21 16.16 2.53
CA LYS A 108 3.21 15.33 3.74
C LYS A 108 4.30 15.73 4.72
N ILE A 109 5.51 16.00 4.22
CA ILE A 109 6.63 16.45 5.05
C ILE A 109 6.31 17.83 5.67
N LEU A 110 5.81 18.76 4.88
CA LEU A 110 5.45 20.10 5.34
C LEU A 110 4.37 20.08 6.41
N LEU A 111 3.33 19.25 6.22
CA LEU A 111 2.29 19.04 7.23
C LEU A 111 2.87 18.47 8.53
N PHE A 112 3.78 17.51 8.44
CA PHE A 112 4.43 16.92 9.61
C PHE A 112 5.21 17.96 10.42
N PHE A 113 5.97 18.84 9.74
CA PHE A 113 6.67 19.94 10.42
C PHE A 113 5.71 20.93 11.08
N ILE A 114 4.59 21.29 10.43
CA ILE A 114 3.57 22.16 11.03
C ILE A 114 3.04 21.56 12.33
N VAL A 115 2.73 20.26 12.34
CA VAL A 115 2.24 19.57 13.54
C VAL A 115 3.28 19.56 14.66
N ILE A 116 4.56 19.31 14.33
CA ILE A 116 5.63 19.35 15.33
C ILE A 116 5.79 20.75 15.91
N ILE A 117 5.83 21.79 15.05
CA ILE A 117 5.96 23.18 15.50
C ILE A 117 4.78 23.54 16.40
N PHE A 118 3.56 23.15 16.02
CA PHE A 118 2.36 23.38 16.82
C PHE A 118 2.46 22.68 18.18
N LEU A 119 2.91 21.42 18.24
CA LEU A 119 3.09 20.69 19.49
C LEU A 119 4.15 21.32 20.39
N VAL A 120 5.28 21.75 19.82
CA VAL A 120 6.34 22.45 20.55
C VAL A 120 5.84 23.79 21.08
N TYR A 121 5.13 24.56 20.26
CA TYR A 121 4.50 25.80 20.66
C TYR A 121 3.52 25.57 21.82
N MET A 122 2.63 24.59 21.70
CA MET A 122 1.67 24.25 22.77
C MET A 122 2.39 23.82 24.06
N LEU A 123 3.46 23.04 23.99
CA LEU A 123 4.25 22.66 25.16
C LEU A 123 4.90 23.87 25.84
N LEU A 124 5.51 24.77 25.07
CA LEU A 124 6.15 25.98 25.60
C LEU A 124 5.13 26.91 26.29
N TYR A 125 3.98 27.14 25.67
CA TYR A 125 2.93 28.00 26.24
C TYR A 125 2.19 27.36 27.42
N CYS A 126 2.04 26.04 27.43
CA CYS A 126 1.44 25.32 28.57
C CYS A 126 2.41 25.19 29.75
N SER A 127 3.72 25.32 29.50
CA SER A 127 4.76 25.38 30.55
C SER A 127 5.04 26.78 31.11
N ALA A 128 4.30 27.81 30.68
CA ALA A 128 4.37 29.13 31.32
C ALA A 128 3.88 29.02 32.77
N PRO A 129 4.72 29.28 33.79
CA PRO A 129 4.34 29.07 35.18
C PRO A 129 3.20 30.01 35.54
N ALA A 130 2.13 29.46 36.12
CA ALA A 130 1.11 30.24 36.80
C ALA A 130 1.81 31.11 37.85
N SER A 131 1.67 32.43 37.74
CA SER A 131 2.13 33.37 38.76
C SER A 131 1.46 33.00 40.08
N VAL A 132 2.26 32.53 41.03
CA VAL A 132 1.84 32.33 42.41
C VAL A 132 1.67 33.71 43.00
N ASP A 133 0.43 34.21 43.00
CA ASP A 133 0.06 35.41 43.76
C ASP A 133 0.31 35.12 45.24
N GLY A 134 1.43 35.64 45.73
CA GLY A 134 1.77 35.65 47.14
C GLY A 134 0.80 36.56 47.87
N ASN A 135 -0.18 35.96 48.54
CA ASN A 135 -0.94 36.61 49.59
C ASN A 135 -0.90 35.73 50.84
N VAL A 136 0.15 35.91 51.64
CA VAL A 136 0.25 35.38 53.00
C VAL A 136 -0.05 36.56 53.92
N ILE A 137 -1.15 36.43 54.66
CA ILE A 137 -1.57 37.32 55.76
C ILE A 137 -0.60 37.13 56.93
#